data_AF-A0A177AV91-F1
#
_entry.id   AF-A0A177AV91-F1
#
_cell.length_a   1.000
_cell.length_b   1.000
_cell.length_c   1.000
_cell.angle_alpha   90.00
_cell.angle_beta   90.00
_cell.angle_gamma   90.00
#
_symmetry.space_group_name_H-M   'P 1'
#
loop_
_entity.id
_entity.type
_entity.pdbx_description
1 polymer ?
#
loop_
_entity_poly.entity_id
_entity_poly.type
_entity_poly.pdbx_seq_one_letter_code
_entity_poly.pdbx_strand_id
1 'polypeptide(L)' 'MEVDDSVLMNDSQILYTDDAEPSRSENEKQDMLSSVDKLITYTQKHEMKSDYNNLYIFKYKLINKN' A
#
# COMPACT_ATOMS: atom_id res chain seq x y z
N MET A 1 35.94 -20.37 40.57
CA MET A 1 34.51 -20.30 40.90
C MET A 1 33.78 -20.43 39.59
N GLU A 2 33.30 -21.64 39.31
CA GLU A 2 32.46 -21.95 38.15
C GLU A 2 31.09 -21.32 38.40
N VAL A 3 30.60 -20.52 37.45
CA VAL A 3 29.23 -20.01 37.45
C VAL A 3 28.53 -20.54 36.21
N ASP A 4 27.74 -21.56 36.52
CA ASP A 4 26.68 -22.28 35.81
C ASP A 4 25.96 -21.54 34.66
N ASP A 5 25.85 -22.26 33.54
CA ASP A 5 24.99 -22.01 32.39
C ASP A 5 23.52 -22.27 32.75
N SER A 6 22.71 -21.25 33.07
CA SER A 6 21.25 -21.48 33.17
C SER A 6 20.35 -20.24 33.15
N VAL A 7 20.74 -19.14 32.48
CA VAL A 7 19.82 -17.99 32.32
C VAL A 7 19.53 -17.71 30.85
N LEU A 8 18.56 -18.50 30.37
CA LEU A 8 17.48 -18.05 29.50
C LEU A 8 17.90 -17.55 28.12
N MET A 9 18.11 -18.52 27.22
CA MET A 9 17.49 -18.43 25.90
C MET A 9 16.00 -18.08 26.10
N ASN A 10 15.63 -16.83 25.89
CA ASN A 10 14.23 -16.42 25.79
C ASN A 10 14.11 -15.55 24.54
N ASP A 11 14.04 -16.26 23.41
CA ASP A 11 12.99 -16.11 22.40
C ASP A 11 12.66 -14.70 21.90
N SER A 12 13.66 -13.84 21.82
CA SER A 12 13.60 -12.68 20.93
C SER A 12 14.28 -13.03 19.61
N GLN A 13 13.86 -14.12 18.98
CA GLN A 13 13.85 -14.17 17.53
C GLN A 13 12.89 -13.07 17.11
N ILE A 14 13.42 -11.87 16.91
CA ILE A 14 12.75 -10.81 16.18
C ILE A 14 12.52 -11.41 14.81
N LEU A 15 11.33 -11.98 14.63
CA LEU A 15 10.80 -12.37 13.35
C LEU A 15 10.80 -11.07 12.55
N TYR A 16 11.82 -10.89 11.71
CA TYR A 16 11.73 -9.99 10.58
C TYR A 16 10.59 -10.54 9.74
N THR A 17 9.36 -10.16 10.06
CA THR A 17 8.32 -10.11 9.07
C THR A 17 8.88 -9.18 8.02
N ASP A 18 9.28 -9.76 6.88
CA ASP A 18 9.45 -9.06 5.62
C ASP A 18 8.47 -7.89 5.60
N ASP A 19 8.93 -6.71 5.20
CA ASP A 19 8.11 -5.52 4.93
C ASP A 19 7.05 -5.83 3.87
N ALA A 20 6.09 -6.68 4.21
CA ALA A 20 4.89 -6.91 3.47
C ALA A 20 4.08 -5.64 3.70
N GLU A 21 4.23 -4.68 2.77
CA GLU A 21 3.24 -3.62 2.59
C GLU A 21 1.88 -4.29 2.78
N PRO A 22 1.05 -3.85 3.76
CA PRO A 22 -0.21 -4.52 4.01
C PRO A 22 -0.95 -4.56 2.69
N SER A 23 -1.19 -5.78 2.18
CA SER A 23 -1.85 -6.00 0.90
C SER A 23 -3.17 -5.25 0.99
N ARG A 24 -3.26 -4.15 0.24
CA ARG A 24 -4.44 -3.29 0.26
C ARG A 24 -5.64 -4.16 -0.04
N SER A 25 -6.65 -4.13 0.82
CA SER A 25 -7.83 -4.98 0.61
C SER A 25 -8.51 -4.60 -0.70
N GLU A 26 -9.12 -5.58 -1.38
CA GLU A 26 -9.86 -5.33 -2.62
C GLU A 26 -10.92 -4.22 -2.42
N ASN A 27 -11.54 -4.15 -1.24
CA ASN A 27 -12.50 -3.11 -0.91
C ASN A 27 -11.88 -1.70 -0.91
N GLU A 28 -10.72 -1.54 -0.26
CA GLU A 28 -9.98 -0.27 -0.26
C GLU A 28 -9.43 0.10 -1.65
N LYS A 29 -9.20 -0.88 -2.53
CA LYS A 29 -8.83 -0.65 -3.93
C LYS A 29 -10.03 -0.12 -4.71
N GLN A 30 -11.21 -0.71 -4.54
CA GLN A 30 -12.45 -0.24 -5.16
C GLN A 30 -12.82 1.19 -4.71
N ASP A 31 -12.68 1.49 -3.42
CA ASP A 31 -12.94 2.84 -2.88
C ASP A 31 -12.00 3.89 -3.49
N MET A 32 -10.72 3.54 -3.67
CA MET A 32 -9.77 4.41 -4.37
C MET A 32 -10.09 4.60 -5.84
N LEU A 33 -10.45 3.52 -6.55
CA LEU A 33 -10.85 3.60 -7.96
C LEU A 33 -12.06 4.53 -8.14
N SER A 34 -13.06 4.41 -7.26
CA SER A 34 -14.23 5.30 -7.23
C SER A 34 -13.85 6.77 -7.01
N SER A 35 -12.89 7.03 -6.12
CA SER A 35 -12.39 8.39 -5.86
C SER A 35 -11.63 8.97 -7.06
N VAL A 36 -10.80 8.16 -7.71
CA VAL A 36 -10.05 8.56 -8.91
C VAL A 36 -11.00 8.87 -10.07
N ASP A 37 -12.08 8.11 -10.24
CA ASP A 37 -13.08 8.37 -11.30
C ASP A 37 -13.82 9.70 -11.12
N LYS A 38 -14.13 10.08 -9.87
CA LYS A 38 -14.68 11.41 -9.56
C LYS A 38 -13.68 12.52 -9.91
N LEU A 39 -12.40 12.34 -9.58
CA LEU A 39 -11.34 13.31 -9.91
C LEU A 39 -11.10 13.42 -11.41
N ILE A 40 -11.17 12.31 -12.16
CA ILE A 40 -11.08 12.32 -13.62
C ILE A 40 -12.24 13.13 -14.21
N THR A 41 -13.47 12.89 -13.75
CA THR A 41 -14.64 13.64 -14.22
C THR A 41 -14.52 15.13 -13.92
N TYR A 42 -14.04 15.48 -12.73
CA TYR A 42 -13.79 16.85 -12.33
C TYR A 42 -12.72 17.52 -13.21
N THR A 43 -11.56 16.88 -13.38
CA THR A 43 -10.44 17.43 -14.17
C THR A 43 -10.78 17.53 -15.66
N GLN A 44 -11.57 16.60 -16.21
CA GLN A 44 -12.13 16.72 -17.56
C GLN A 44 -13.03 17.94 -17.71
N LYS A 45 -13.96 18.16 -16.76
CA LYS A 45 -14.88 19.31 -16.78
C LYS A 45 -14.15 20.65 -16.69
N HIS A 46 -13.05 20.70 -15.97
CA HIS A 46 -12.24 21.91 -15.76
C HIS A 46 -11.04 22.03 -16.72
N GLU A 47 -10.99 21.20 -17.77
CA GLU A 47 -9.93 21.19 -18.80
C GLU A 47 -8.49 21.06 -18.26
N MET A 48 -8.32 20.42 -17.11
CA MET A 48 -7.02 20.17 -16.46
C MET A 48 -6.31 18.98 -17.13
N LYS A 49 -5.90 19.16 -18.39
CA LYS A 49 -5.39 18.08 -19.27
C LYS A 49 -4.19 17.31 -18.69
N SER A 50 -3.28 17.99 -17.97
CA SER A 50 -2.13 17.35 -17.34
C SER A 50 -2.56 16.43 -16.20
N ASP A 51 -3.44 16.92 -15.33
CA ASP A 51 -3.94 16.16 -14.17
C ASP A 51 -4.81 14.99 -14.60
N TYR A 52 -5.61 15.18 -15.65
CA TYR A 52 -6.39 14.12 -16.29
C TYR A 52 -5.51 12.93 -16.73
N ASN A 53 -4.41 13.20 -17.43
CA ASN A 53 -3.50 12.15 -17.90
C ASN A 53 -2.80 11.43 -16.73
N ASN A 54 -2.38 12.19 -15.72
CA ASN A 54 -1.75 11.64 -14.52
C ASN A 54 -2.72 10.73 -13.74
N LEU A 55 -3.98 11.13 -13.61
CA LEU A 55 -5.03 10.32 -12.96
C LEU A 55 -5.34 9.04 -13.74
N TYR A 56 -5.32 9.08 -15.07
CA TYR A 56 -5.47 7.87 -15.90
C TYR A 56 -4.34 6.87 -15.69
N ILE A 57 -3.09 7.35 -15.66
CA ILE A 57 -1.92 6.51 -15.37
C ILE A 57 -2.00 5.94 -13.96
N PHE A 58 -2.41 6.75 -12.98
CA PHE A 58 -2.60 6.32 -11.60
C PHE A 58 -3.69 5.23 -11.48
N LYS A 59 -4.84 5.41 -12.14
CA LYS A 59 -5.91 4.41 -12.22
C LYS A 59 -5.41 3.09 -12.80
N TYR A 60 -4.64 3.14 -13.89
CA TYR A 60 -4.05 1.96 -14.51
C TYR A 60 -3.09 1.23 -13.55
N LYS A 61 -2.24 1.96 -12.83
CA LYS A 61 -1.35 1.37 -11.81
C LYS A 61 -2.14 0.73 -10.67
N LEU A 62 -3.22 1.35 -10.21
CA LEU A 62 -4.10 0.81 -9.16
C LEU A 62 -4.74 -0.52 -9.58
N ILE A 63 -5.20 -0.62 -10.83
CA ILE A 63 -5.82 -1.85 -11.35
C ILE A 63 -4.79 -2.96 -11.47
N ASN A 64 -3.60 -2.65 -11.99
CA ASN A 64 -2.58 -3.65 -12.33
C ASN A 64 -1.57 -3.95 -11.21
N LYS A 65 -1.51 -3.15 -10.13
CA LYS A 65 -0.85 -3.59 -8.91
C LYS A 65 -1.71 -4.68 -8.28
N ASN A 66 -1.14 -5.88 -8.24
CA ASN A 66 -1.67 -7.09 -7.63
C ASN A 66 -0.90 -7.34 -6.34
#